data_AF-A0A963UKD8-F1
#
_entry.id   AF-A0A963UKD8-F1
#
_cell.length_a   1.000
_cell.length_b   1.000
_cell.length_c   1.000
_cell.angle_alpha   90.00
_cell.angle_beta   90.00
_cell.angle_gamma   90.00
#
_symmetry.space_group_name_H-M   'P 1'
#
loop_
_entity.id
_entity.type
_entity.pdbx_description
1 polymer ?
#
loop_
_entity_poly.entity_id
_entity_poly.type
_entity_poly.pdbx_seq_one_letter_code
_entity_poly.pdbx_strand_id
1 'polypeptide(L)'
;MILYPAIDLKDGQCVRLLHGEMDKATVFGDDPAAQAAKFEAAGCEWLHLVDLNGAFAGAPVNAAAVEAILARVRVPAQLGGGIRDM
;
A
#
# COMPACT_ATOMS: atom_id res chain seq x y z
N MET A 1 7.40 15.72 -14.05
CA MET A 1 6.28 15.52 -13.11
C MET A 1 6.33 14.07 -12.68
N ILE A 2 6.33 13.78 -11.38
CA ILE A 2 6.40 12.40 -10.86
C ILE A 2 5.00 11.97 -10.44
N LEU A 3 4.55 10.79 -10.89
CA LEU A 3 3.29 10.18 -10.49
C LEU A 3 3.54 9.15 -9.40
N TYR A 4 2.77 9.24 -8.31
CA TYR A 4 2.82 8.30 -7.19
C TYR A 4 1.50 7.53 -7.12
N PRO A 5 1.34 6.44 -7.88
CA PRO A 5 0.21 5.53 -7.68
C PRO A 5 0.20 5.00 -6.23
N ALA A 6 -0.97 5.07 -5.60
CA ALA A 6 -1.15 4.67 -4.21
C ALA A 6 -1.77 3.27 -4.10
N ILE A 7 -1.30 2.47 -3.15
CA ILE A 7 -1.88 1.20 -2.73
C ILE A 7 -2.16 1.27 -1.23
N ASP A 8 -3.44 1.27 -0.87
CA ASP A 8 -3.86 1.16 0.52
C ASP A 8 -3.98 -0.32 0.91
N LEU A 9 -3.36 -0.68 2.02
CA LEU A 9 -3.28 -2.04 2.55
C LEU A 9 -4.20 -2.18 3.76
N LYS A 10 -5.11 -3.14 3.69
CA LYS A 10 -5.93 -3.57 4.83
C LYS A 10 -6.05 -5.08 4.85
N ASP A 11 -5.75 -5.68 5.99
CA ASP A 11 -5.79 -7.12 6.24
C ASP A 11 -5.05 -7.93 5.16
N GLY A 12 -3.89 -7.43 4.71
CA GLY A 12 -3.08 -8.02 3.63
C GLY A 12 -3.58 -7.77 2.21
N GLN A 13 -4.68 -7.04 2.01
CA GLN A 13 -5.34 -6.83 0.72
C GLN A 13 -5.21 -5.39 0.22
N CYS A 14 -5.35 -5.19 -1.10
CA CYS A 14 -5.53 -3.88 -1.70
C CYS A 14 -6.96 -3.41 -1.50
N VAL A 15 -7.13 -2.28 -0.82
CA VAL A 15 -8.45 -1.69 -0.59
C VAL A 15 -8.50 -0.23 -1.02
N ARG A 16 -9.71 0.33 -1.04
CA ARG A 16 -9.92 1.77 -1.03
C ARG A 16 -11.02 2.08 -0.02
N LEU A 17 -10.77 3.06 0.85
CA LEU A 17 -11.78 3.55 1.77
C LEU A 17 -12.58 4.67 1.11
N LEU A 18 -13.91 4.63 1.23
CA LEU A 18 -14.74 5.77 0.87
C LEU A 18 -14.55 6.87 1.93
N HIS A 19 -13.98 8.02 1.53
CA HIS A 19 -13.69 9.14 2.43
C HIS A 19 -12.86 8.80 3.69
N GLY A 20 -12.06 7.73 3.64
CA GLY A 20 -11.26 7.28 4.80
C GLY A 20 -12.04 6.47 5.84
N GLU A 21 -13.29 6.11 5.58
CA GLU A 21 -14.12 5.30 6.48
C GLU A 21 -13.79 3.81 6.35
N MET A 22 -13.29 3.21 7.44
CA MET A 22 -12.77 1.81 7.46
C MET A 22 -13.83 0.73 7.24
N ASP A 23 -15.07 1.01 7.67
CA ASP A 23 -16.24 0.16 7.47
C ASP A 23 -16.78 0.25 6.03
N LYS A 24 -16.34 1.25 5.26
CA LYS A 24 -16.66 1.43 3.84
C LYS A 24 -15.46 1.13 2.95
N ALA A 25 -14.80 0.01 3.22
CA ALA A 25 -13.71 -0.49 2.41
C ALA A 25 -14.24 -1.28 1.19
N THR A 26 -13.76 -0.94 -0.01
CA THR A 26 -13.89 -1.80 -1.19
C THR A 26 -12.58 -2.53 -1.42
N VAL A 27 -12.62 -3.87 -1.49
CA VAL A 27 -11.47 -4.70 -1.84
C VAL A 27 -11.30 -4.70 -3.36
N PHE A 28 -10.11 -4.33 -3.83
CA PHE A 28 -9.75 -4.30 -5.24
C PHE A 28 -8.92 -5.52 -5.67
N GLY A 29 -8.28 -6.20 -4.73
CA GLY A 29 -7.50 -7.39 -4.99
C GLY A 29 -6.82 -7.92 -3.72
N ASP A 30 -6.47 -9.19 -3.74
CA ASP A 30 -5.84 -9.93 -2.66
C ASP A 30 -4.32 -10.09 -2.83
N ASP A 31 -3.75 -9.61 -3.95
CA ASP A 31 -2.30 -9.61 -4.22
C ASP A 31 -1.77 -8.18 -4.42
N PRO A 32 -1.29 -7.54 -3.35
CA PRO A 32 -0.67 -6.21 -3.42
C PRO A 32 0.60 -6.15 -4.27
N ALA A 33 1.40 -7.22 -4.29
CA ALA A 33 2.62 -7.27 -5.08
C ALA A 33 2.32 -7.29 -6.58
N ALA A 34 1.28 -8.02 -7.00
CA ALA A 34 0.79 -7.99 -8.38
C ALA A 34 0.25 -6.61 -8.76
N GLN A 35 -0.46 -5.93 -7.85
CA GLN A 35 -0.95 -4.56 -8.12
C GLN A 35 0.21 -3.57 -8.28
N ALA A 36 1.24 -3.65 -7.44
CA ALA A 36 2.45 -2.84 -7.57
C ALA A 36 3.18 -3.09 -8.91
N ALA A 37 3.32 -4.36 -9.30
CA ALA A 37 3.96 -4.73 -10.57
C ALA A 37 3.21 -4.18 -11.79
N LYS A 38 1.87 -4.05 -11.74
CA LYS A 38 1.09 -3.41 -12.81
C LYS A 38 1.43 -1.93 -12.96
N PHE A 39 1.61 -1.21 -11.85
CA PHE A 39 1.99 0.21 -11.89
C PHE A 39 3.41 0.40 -12.44
N GLU A 40 4.37 -0.43 -12.01
CA GLU A 40 5.73 -0.43 -12.57
C GLU A 40 5.71 -0.73 -14.07
N ALA A 41 4.98 -1.77 -14.50
CA ALA A 41 4.85 -2.13 -15.91
C ALA A 41 4.17 -1.04 -16.76
N ALA A 42 3.32 -0.20 -16.15
CA ALA A 42 2.71 0.97 -16.79
C ALA A 42 3.66 2.19 -16.86
N GLY A 43 4.90 2.07 -16.35
CA GLY A 43 5.92 3.12 -16.40
C GLY A 43 5.91 4.08 -15.21
N CYS A 44 5.25 3.74 -14.10
CA CYS A 44 5.33 4.54 -12.88
C CYS A 44 6.69 4.34 -12.23
N GLU A 45 7.37 5.44 -11.89
CA GLU A 45 8.74 5.41 -11.35
C GLU A 45 8.78 5.37 -9.81
N TRP A 46 7.63 5.50 -9.16
CA TRP A 46 7.47 5.50 -7.70
C TRP A 46 6.16 4.82 -7.29
N LEU A 47 6.11 4.33 -6.05
CA LEU A 47 4.89 3.85 -5.41
C LEU A 47 4.64 4.58 -4.09
N HIS A 48 3.38 4.73 -3.71
CA HIS A 48 2.97 5.17 -2.38
C HIS A 48 2.16 4.06 -1.70
N LEU A 49 2.63 3.57 -0.55
CA LEU A 49 2.01 2.47 0.18
C LEU A 49 1.48 3.00 1.52
N VAL A 50 0.24 2.64 1.86
CA VAL A 50 -0.38 3.04 3.13
C VAL A 50 -0.84 1.80 3.88
N ASP A 51 -0.24 1.54 5.04
CA ASP A 51 -0.74 0.54 5.98
C ASP A 51 -1.91 1.12 6.78
N LEU A 52 -3.15 0.81 6.36
CA LEU A 52 -4.34 1.32 7.04
C LEU A 52 -4.50 0.68 8.42
N ASN A 53 -4.35 -0.64 8.55
CA ASN A 53 -4.41 -1.26 9.88
C ASN A 53 -3.40 -0.62 10.83
N GLY A 54 -2.17 -0.37 10.35
CA GLY A 54 -1.16 0.28 11.15
C GLY A 54 -1.47 1.73 11.48
N ALA A 55 -2.07 2.49 10.55
CA ALA A 55 -2.53 3.85 10.81
C ALA A 55 -3.50 3.93 12.00
N PHE A 56 -4.42 2.97 12.11
CA PHE A 56 -5.39 2.88 13.21
C PHE A 56 -4.80 2.24 14.47
N ALA A 57 -3.96 1.20 14.34
CA ALA A 57 -3.34 0.51 15.48
C ALA A 57 -2.20 1.30 16.13
N GLY A 58 -1.60 2.25 15.40
CA GLY A 58 -0.44 3.01 15.85
C GLY A 58 0.90 2.25 15.76
N ALA A 59 0.94 1.12 15.06
CA ALA A 59 2.14 0.34 14.78
C ALA A 59 1.96 -0.42 13.45
N PRO A 60 3.03 -0.73 12.69
CA PRO A 60 2.91 -1.48 11.43
C PRO A 60 2.24 -2.86 11.62
N VAL A 61 1.27 -3.19 10.76
CA VAL A 61 0.50 -4.45 10.78
C VAL A 61 0.65 -5.22 9.46
N ASN A 62 0.75 -4.53 8.32
CA ASN A 62 0.81 -5.14 6.99
C ASN A 62 2.24 -5.32 6.46
N ALA A 63 3.22 -5.56 7.35
CA ALA A 63 4.64 -5.68 6.98
C ALA A 63 4.88 -6.74 5.88
N ALA A 64 4.26 -7.91 5.99
CA ALA A 64 4.40 -8.97 4.99
C ALA A 64 3.93 -8.56 3.58
N ALA A 65 2.86 -7.77 3.49
CA ALA A 65 2.37 -7.26 2.21
C ALA A 65 3.34 -6.22 1.62
N VAL A 66 3.89 -5.34 2.46
CA VAL A 66 4.90 -4.37 2.05
C VAL A 66 6.17 -5.08 1.58
N GLU A 67 6.67 -6.06 2.33
CA GLU A 67 7.85 -6.86 1.95
C GLU A 67 7.64 -7.58 0.62
N ALA A 68 6.47 -8.17 0.40
CA ALA A 68 6.14 -8.81 -0.87
C ALA A 68 6.15 -7.83 -2.04
N ILE A 69 5.64 -6.61 -1.86
CA ILE A 69 5.72 -5.54 -2.86
C ILE A 69 7.19 -5.20 -3.15
N LEU A 70 7.97 -4.89 -2.11
CA LEU A 70 9.37 -4.47 -2.25
C LEU A 70 10.27 -5.55 -2.86
N ALA A 71 9.94 -6.83 -2.66
CA ALA A 71 10.63 -7.94 -3.32
C ALA A 71 10.26 -8.10 -4.80
N ARG A 72 9.07 -7.61 -5.21
CA ARG A 72 8.51 -7.81 -6.55
C ARG A 72 8.89 -6.71 -7.53
N VAL A 73 8.89 -5.45 -7.09
CA VAL A 73 9.16 -4.27 -7.93
C VAL A 73 10.54 -3.71 -7.65
N ARG A 74 11.07 -2.92 -8.60
CA ARG A 74 12.38 -2.28 -8.49
C ARG A 74 12.29 -0.78 -8.25
N VAL A 75 11.13 -0.20 -8.52
CA VAL A 75 10.87 1.21 -8.25
C VAL A 75 10.81 1.49 -6.75
N PRO A 76 11.33 2.64 -6.29
CA PRO A 76 11.26 3.01 -4.89
C PRO A 76 9.80 3.22 -4.42
N ALA A 77 9.56 2.94 -3.15
CA ALA A 77 8.27 3.11 -2.51
C ALA A 77 8.37 4.06 -1.31
N GLN A 78 7.36 4.89 -1.13
CA GLN A 78 7.08 5.57 0.14
C GLN A 78 6.14 4.69 0.96
N LEU A 79 6.38 4.61 2.27
CA LEU A 79 5.52 3.90 3.20
C LEU A 79 4.96 4.87 4.26
N GLY A 80 3.65 4.81 4.45
CA GLY A 80 2.95 5.47 5.55
C GLY A 80 2.04 4.49 6.29
N GLY A 81 1.52 4.92 7.45
CA GLY A 81 0.62 4.12 8.28
C GLY A 81 1.31 3.53 9.51
N GLY A 82 0.90 3.98 10.70
CA GLY A 82 1.38 3.43 11.97
C GLY A 82 2.80 3.78 12.38
N ILE A 83 3.53 4.57 11.58
CA ILE A 83 4.86 5.09 11.96
C ILE A 83 4.68 6.13 13.08
N ARG A 84 5.33 5.90 14.22
CA ARG A 84 5.26 6.74 15.44
C ARG A 84 6.63 7.10 16.01
N ASP A 85 7.68 6.44 15.55
CA ASP A 85 9.09 6.69 15.87
C ASP A 85 9.95 6.52 14.59
N MET A 86 11.20 6.99 14.65
CA MET A 86 12.16 7.02 13.53
C MET A 86 13.56 6.62 13.98
#